data_AF-A0A524CIL8-F1
#
_entry.id   AF-A0A524CIL8-F1
#
_cell.length_a   1.000
_cell.length_b   1.000
_cell.length_c   1.000
_cell.angle_alpha   90.00
_cell.angle_beta   90.00
_cell.angle_gamma   90.00
#
_symmetry.space_group_name_H-M   'P 1'
#
loop_
_entity.id
_entity.type
_entity.pdbx_description
1 polymer ?
#
loop_
_entity_poly.entity_id
_entity_poly.type
_entity_poly.pdbx_seq_one_letter_code
_entity_poly.pdbx_strand_id
1 'polypeptide(L)'
;MKDNKVLRFAIPKGSLQEATMTLLKRAGYRISNGNRSYRPTCNDDELAIKILRPQEIPTMISQQAHDLAITGRDWIIETSANVKILLDLEYGRIKLVLAVPDQWSDINSCSDLLKEFISKGKDVRIFTEYLSSCKQYIMNNEYYKEKFGSMEPSIITPWWKIGEN
;
A
#
# COMPACT_ATOMS: atom_id res chain seq x y z
N MET A 1 24.75 20.33 -26.36
CA MET A 1 24.55 18.91 -25.96
C MET A 1 23.29 18.87 -25.13
N LYS A 2 22.26 18.09 -25.50
CA LYS A 2 21.13 17.88 -24.60
C LYS A 2 21.68 17.07 -23.42
N ASP A 3 21.53 17.57 -22.19
CA ASP A 3 21.72 16.74 -21.00
C ASP A 3 20.81 15.52 -21.15
N ASN A 4 21.39 14.36 -21.44
CA ASN A 4 20.62 13.15 -21.70
C ASN A 4 20.13 12.62 -20.34
N LYS A 5 19.01 13.19 -19.87
CA LYS A 5 18.47 12.90 -18.56
C LYS A 5 17.82 11.51 -18.58
N VAL A 6 18.54 10.52 -18.07
CA VAL A 6 18.03 9.15 -17.89
C VAL A 6 16.83 9.17 -16.94
N LEU A 7 15.71 8.58 -17.37
CA LEU A 7 14.49 8.47 -16.58
C LEU A 7 14.65 7.34 -15.54
N ARG A 8 14.51 7.68 -14.25
CA ARG A 8 14.58 6.72 -13.14
C ARG A 8 13.21 6.07 -12.93
N PHE A 9 13.06 4.82 -13.37
CA PHE A 9 11.81 4.09 -13.34
C PHE A 9 11.81 2.99 -12.28
N ALA A 10 10.89 3.05 -11.30
CA ALA A 10 10.77 2.01 -10.29
C ALA A 10 9.67 1.00 -10.64
N ILE A 11 9.96 -0.29 -10.47
CA ILE A 11 9.00 -1.38 -10.65
C ILE A 11 8.83 -2.19 -9.35
N PRO A 12 7.65 -2.76 -9.10
CA PRO A 12 7.37 -3.45 -7.85
C PRO A 12 8.01 -4.84 -7.83
N LYS A 13 8.55 -5.21 -6.68
CA LYS A 13 8.97 -6.58 -6.36
C LYS A 13 7.77 -7.44 -5.91
N GLY A 14 7.95 -8.75 -5.90
CA GLY A 14 7.01 -9.69 -5.27
C GLY A 14 5.86 -10.06 -6.21
N SER A 15 4.64 -10.12 -5.68
CA SER A 15 3.44 -10.60 -6.40
C SER A 15 3.15 -9.83 -7.69
N LEU A 16 3.53 -8.55 -7.78
CA LEU A 16 3.33 -7.73 -8.97
C LEU A 16 4.47 -7.81 -9.99
N GLN A 17 5.62 -8.38 -9.64
CA GLN A 17 6.84 -8.27 -10.44
C GLN A 17 6.70 -8.95 -11.80
N GLU A 18 6.28 -10.21 -11.84
CA GLU A 18 6.15 -10.98 -13.09
C GLU A 18 5.14 -10.37 -14.05
N ALA A 19 3.99 -9.92 -13.52
CA ALA A 19 2.98 -9.24 -14.31
C ALA A 19 3.52 -7.91 -14.88
N THR A 20 4.26 -7.15 -14.07
CA THR A 20 4.91 -5.89 -14.51
C THR A 20 5.93 -6.16 -15.61
N MET A 21 6.81 -7.14 -15.43
CA MET A 21 7.82 -7.50 -16.42
C MET A 21 7.18 -7.99 -17.72
N THR A 22 6.11 -8.77 -17.63
CA THR A 22 5.35 -9.24 -18.80
C THR A 22 4.71 -8.09 -19.55
N LEU A 23 4.11 -7.13 -18.83
CA LEU A 23 3.52 -5.93 -19.42
C LEU A 23 4.58 -5.11 -20.17
N LEU A 24 5.72 -4.83 -19.54
CA LEU A 24 6.81 -4.07 -20.14
C LEU A 24 7.43 -4.80 -21.34
N LYS A 25 7.56 -6.12 -21.27
CA LYS A 25 8.00 -6.96 -22.40
C LYS A 25 7.05 -6.86 -23.59
N ARG A 26 5.73 -6.87 -23.36
CA ARG A 26 4.71 -6.67 -24.41
C ARG A 26 4.77 -5.27 -25.01
N ALA A 27 5.20 -4.27 -24.24
CA ALA A 27 5.46 -2.91 -24.72
C ALA A 27 6.80 -2.75 -25.46
N GLY A 28 7.60 -3.81 -25.60
CA GLY A 28 8.87 -3.80 -26.33
C GLY A 28 10.12 -3.65 -25.46
N TYR A 29 9.98 -3.50 -24.14
CA TYR A 29 11.11 -3.40 -23.22
C TYR A 29 11.64 -4.79 -22.84
N ARG A 30 12.87 -5.08 -23.24
CA ARG A 30 13.61 -6.29 -22.86
C ARG A 30 14.40 -5.99 -21.59
N ILE A 31 13.81 -6.35 -20.47
CA ILE A 31 14.42 -6.18 -19.16
C ILE A 31 15.14 -7.47 -18.79
N SER A 32 16.47 -7.41 -18.64
CA SER A 32 17.29 -8.53 -18.21
C SER A 32 17.59 -8.41 -16.73
N ASN A 33 17.12 -9.39 -15.97
CA ASN A 33 17.35 -9.46 -14.55
C ASN A 33 18.47 -10.47 -14.30
N GLY A 34 19.73 -10.00 -14.21
CA GLY A 34 20.80 -10.84 -13.66
C GLY A 34 20.40 -11.32 -12.27
N ASN A 35 20.71 -12.57 -11.92
CA ASN A 35 20.24 -13.26 -10.70
C ASN A 35 20.09 -12.32 -9.48
N ARG A 36 18.83 -11.98 -9.13
CA ARG A 36 18.42 -11.18 -7.95
C ARG A 36 18.88 -9.72 -7.89
N SER A 37 19.32 -9.13 -9.00
CA SER A 37 19.67 -7.69 -9.02
C SER A 37 18.44 -6.82 -8.72
N TYR A 38 18.62 -5.79 -7.89
CA TYR A 38 17.61 -4.72 -7.71
C TYR A 38 17.69 -3.64 -8.82
N ARG A 39 18.64 -3.79 -9.75
CA ARG A 39 18.88 -2.87 -10.86
C ARG A 39 19.01 -3.70 -12.15
N PRO A 40 17.89 -4.10 -12.76
CA PRO A 40 17.93 -4.83 -14.02
C PRO A 40 18.39 -3.91 -15.15
N THR A 41 18.92 -4.51 -16.22
CA THR A 41 19.26 -3.77 -17.44
C THR A 41 18.06 -3.75 -18.39
N CYS A 42 17.96 -2.69 -19.19
CA CYS A 42 16.94 -2.52 -20.23
C CYS A 42 17.64 -2.34 -21.58
N ASN A 43 16.94 -2.64 -22.67
CA ASN A 43 17.40 -2.35 -24.04
C ASN A 43 17.19 -0.88 -24.46
N ASP A 44 16.94 0.00 -23.50
CA ASP A 44 16.71 1.43 -23.69
C ASP A 44 17.65 2.19 -22.74
N ASP A 45 18.64 2.87 -23.31
CA ASP A 45 19.69 3.59 -22.58
C ASP A 45 19.17 4.86 -21.89
N GLU A 46 17.96 5.31 -22.20
CA GLU A 46 17.29 6.43 -21.54
C GLU A 46 16.51 5.99 -20.28
N LEU A 47 16.49 4.68 -19.96
CA LEU A 47 15.76 4.11 -18.81
C LEU A 47 16.69 3.47 -17.77
N ALA A 48 16.70 4.02 -16.55
CA ALA A 48 17.30 3.40 -15.38
C ALA A 48 16.24 2.73 -14.51
N ILE A 49 16.17 1.40 -14.55
CA ILE A 49 15.16 0.63 -13.80
C ILE A 49 15.67 0.26 -12.40
N LYS A 50 14.81 0.42 -11.38
CA LYS A 50 15.04 -0.08 -10.03
C LYS A 50 13.86 -0.91 -9.52
N ILE A 51 14.14 -2.07 -8.95
CA ILE A 51 13.13 -2.91 -8.30
C ILE A 51 13.03 -2.48 -6.83
N LEU A 52 11.83 -2.13 -6.38
CA LEU A 52 11.55 -1.68 -5.01
C LEU A 52 10.41 -2.49 -4.37
N ARG A 53 10.32 -2.47 -3.04
CA ARG A 53 9.12 -3.01 -2.37
C ARG A 53 7.93 -2.07 -2.67
N PRO A 54 6.73 -2.60 -2.98
CA PRO A 54 5.57 -1.76 -3.31
C PRO A 54 5.27 -0.65 -2.28
N GLN A 55 5.44 -0.96 -1.00
CA GLN A 55 5.28 -0.05 0.15
C GLN A 55 6.16 1.21 0.06
N GLU A 56 7.36 1.08 -0.50
CA GLU A 56 8.36 2.16 -0.53
C GLU A 56 8.15 3.09 -1.74
N ILE A 57 7.53 2.58 -2.81
CA ILE A 57 7.44 3.25 -4.10
C ILE A 57 6.74 4.61 -4.03
N PRO A 58 5.54 4.75 -3.40
CA PRO A 58 4.84 6.04 -3.36
C PRO A 58 5.71 7.14 -2.73
N THR A 59 6.37 6.82 -1.61
CA THR A 59 7.28 7.74 -0.91
C THR A 59 8.48 8.11 -1.78
N MET A 60 9.09 7.15 -2.47
CA MET A 60 10.23 7.41 -3.35
C MET A 60 9.89 8.33 -4.53
N ILE A 61 8.67 8.25 -5.06
CA ILE A 61 8.18 9.17 -6.11
C ILE A 61 7.87 10.54 -5.52
N SER A 62 7.17 10.59 -4.38
CA SER A 62 6.85 11.86 -3.70
C SER A 62 8.10 12.64 -3.29
N GLN A 63 9.20 11.95 -2.99
CA GLN A 63 10.50 12.54 -2.66
C GLN A 63 11.40 12.80 -3.88
N GLN A 64 10.90 12.58 -5.10
CA GLN A 64 11.64 12.75 -6.36
C GLN A 64 12.92 11.90 -6.46
N ALA A 65 12.99 10.81 -5.69
CA ALA A 65 14.09 9.84 -5.75
C ALA A 65 14.00 8.98 -7.03
N HIS A 66 12.79 8.81 -7.57
CA HIS A 66 12.51 8.25 -8.89
C HIS A 66 11.54 9.18 -9.63
N ASP A 67 11.50 9.07 -10.95
CA ASP A 67 10.71 9.96 -11.81
C ASP A 67 9.36 9.33 -12.19
N LEU A 68 9.32 8.00 -12.33
CA LEU A 68 8.15 7.21 -12.67
C LEU A 68 8.15 5.90 -11.87
N ALA A 69 6.98 5.35 -11.58
CA ALA A 69 6.90 4.00 -11.04
C ALA A 69 5.57 3.30 -11.31
N ILE A 70 5.58 1.97 -11.13
CA ILE A 70 4.39 1.14 -11.01
C ILE A 70 4.28 0.65 -9.56
N THR A 71 3.11 0.83 -8.95
CA THR A 71 2.81 0.33 -7.59
C THR A 71 1.31 0.07 -7.41
N GLY A 72 0.96 -0.60 -6.32
CA GLY A 72 -0.43 -0.82 -5.93
C GLY A 72 -1.10 0.46 -5.42
N ARG A 73 -2.39 0.64 -5.76
CA ARG A 73 -3.18 1.80 -5.35
C ARG A 73 -3.41 1.83 -3.84
N ASP A 74 -3.48 0.66 -3.22
CA ASP A 74 -3.49 0.45 -1.77
C ASP A 74 -2.30 1.14 -1.08
N TRP A 75 -1.09 0.99 -1.61
CA TRP A 75 0.10 1.64 -1.03
C TRP A 75 0.10 3.15 -1.21
N ILE A 76 -0.46 3.67 -2.31
CA ILE A 76 -0.63 5.12 -2.49
C ILE A 76 -1.57 5.69 -1.41
N ILE A 77 -2.68 5.01 -1.14
CA ILE A 77 -3.64 5.40 -0.10
C ILE A 77 -3.00 5.29 1.28
N GLU A 78 -2.36 4.16 1.57
CA GLU A 78 -1.77 3.87 2.89
C GLU A 78 -0.69 4.87 3.29
N THR A 79 0.16 5.25 2.35
CA THR A 79 1.26 6.22 2.57
C THR A 79 0.83 7.67 2.47
N SER A 80 -0.38 7.94 1.94
CA SER A 80 -0.86 9.30 1.63
C SER A 80 0.15 10.12 0.81
N ALA A 81 0.93 9.46 -0.05
CA ALA A 81 1.99 10.09 -0.81
C ALA A 81 1.43 11.07 -1.86
N ASN A 82 2.04 12.25 -1.98
CA ASN A 82 1.65 13.24 -2.98
C ASN A 82 2.24 12.86 -4.35
N VAL A 83 1.49 12.05 -5.10
CA VAL A 83 1.90 11.54 -6.43
C VAL A 83 0.77 11.71 -7.45
N LYS A 84 1.14 11.91 -8.71
CA LYS A 84 0.18 11.94 -9.81
C LYS A 84 -0.03 10.54 -10.37
N ILE A 85 -1.26 10.03 -10.30
CA ILE A 85 -1.65 8.77 -10.95
C ILE A 85 -1.80 9.04 -12.44
N LEU A 86 -1.04 8.30 -13.27
CA LEU A 86 -1.07 8.46 -14.72
C LEU A 86 -2.01 7.49 -15.41
N LEU A 87 -2.04 6.23 -14.96
CA LEU A 87 -2.77 5.15 -15.62
C LEU A 87 -3.09 4.02 -14.63
N ASP A 88 -4.28 3.43 -14.76
CA ASP A 88 -4.61 2.12 -14.17
C ASP A 88 -4.21 1.03 -15.16
N LEU A 89 -3.33 0.11 -14.73
CA LEU A 89 -2.81 -0.97 -15.57
C LEU A 89 -3.68 -2.24 -15.53
N GLU A 90 -4.77 -2.21 -14.77
CA GLU A 90 -5.82 -3.22 -14.71
C GLU A 90 -5.39 -4.64 -14.25
N TYR A 91 -4.21 -4.77 -13.62
CA TYR A 91 -3.73 -6.00 -12.99
C TYR A 91 -3.43 -5.81 -11.50
N GLY A 92 -3.15 -6.92 -10.80
CA GLY A 92 -2.76 -6.86 -9.39
C GLY A 92 -3.90 -6.44 -8.46
N ARG A 93 -5.15 -6.76 -8.84
CA ARG A 93 -6.34 -6.42 -8.06
C ARG A 93 -6.29 -7.10 -6.69
N ILE A 94 -6.53 -6.31 -5.65
CA ILE A 94 -6.66 -6.79 -4.28
C ILE A 94 -7.95 -6.25 -3.64
N LYS A 95 -8.35 -6.87 -2.54
CA LYS A 95 -9.40 -6.35 -1.65
C LYS A 95 -8.86 -6.36 -0.22
N LEU A 96 -8.79 -5.19 0.41
CA LEU A 96 -8.53 -5.10 1.84
C LEU A 96 -9.80 -5.49 2.59
N VAL A 97 -9.66 -6.40 3.56
CA VAL A 97 -10.77 -6.93 4.35
C VAL A 97 -10.41 -6.93 5.83
N LEU A 98 -11.42 -6.72 6.67
CA LEU A 98 -11.34 -7.04 8.10
C LEU A 98 -11.72 -8.51 8.24
N ALA A 99 -10.84 -9.30 8.87
CA ALA A 99 -11.09 -10.71 9.15
C ALA A 99 -11.18 -10.94 10.65
N VAL A 100 -12.06 -11.85 11.05
CA VAL A 100 -12.25 -12.32 12.43
C VAL A 100 -12.16 -13.85 12.46
N PRO A 101 -11.91 -14.49 13.62
CA PRO A 101 -11.94 -15.95 13.71
C PRO A 101 -13.30 -16.53 13.29
N ASP A 102 -13.28 -17.62 12.52
CA ASP A 102 -14.50 -18.29 12.03
C ASP A 102 -15.43 -18.76 13.15
N GLN A 103 -14.92 -18.96 14.37
CA GLN A 103 -15.71 -19.34 15.54
C GLN A 103 -16.64 -18.22 16.04
N TRP A 104 -16.46 -16.97 15.60
CA TRP A 104 -17.28 -15.84 15.99
C TRP A 104 -18.46 -15.66 15.03
N SER A 105 -19.39 -16.63 15.03
CA SER A 105 -20.53 -16.68 14.10
C SER A 105 -21.44 -15.46 14.14
N ASP A 106 -21.49 -14.77 15.29
CA ASP A 106 -22.37 -13.63 15.51
C ASP A 106 -21.75 -12.30 15.03
N ILE A 107 -20.48 -12.30 14.61
CA ILE A 107 -19.76 -11.12 14.13
C ILE A 107 -19.68 -11.16 12.60
N ASN A 108 -20.57 -10.43 11.94
CA ASN A 108 -20.66 -10.40 10.47
C ASN A 108 -20.30 -9.03 9.87
N SER A 109 -19.95 -8.06 10.72
CA SER A 109 -19.56 -6.72 10.32
C SER A 109 -18.56 -6.11 11.30
N CYS A 110 -17.89 -5.04 10.87
CA CYS A 110 -17.07 -4.24 11.77
C CYS A 110 -17.89 -3.67 12.93
N SER A 111 -19.15 -3.27 12.69
CA SER A 111 -20.03 -2.77 13.74
C SER A 111 -20.35 -3.84 14.79
N ASP A 112 -20.56 -5.09 14.39
CA ASP A 112 -20.80 -6.19 15.33
C ASP A 112 -19.57 -6.46 16.19
N LEU A 113 -18.38 -6.47 15.57
CA LEU A 113 -17.11 -6.62 16.28
C LEU A 113 -16.94 -5.52 17.34
N LEU A 114 -17.14 -4.26 16.94
CA LEU A 114 -16.99 -3.13 17.85
C LEU A 114 -18.02 -3.19 18.98
N LYS A 115 -19.29 -3.50 18.68
CA LYS A 115 -20.35 -3.63 19.69
C LYS A 115 -20.04 -4.72 20.71
N GLU A 116 -19.71 -5.91 20.24
CA GLU A 116 -19.47 -7.10 21.08
C GLU A 116 -18.39 -6.87 22.13
N PHE A 117 -17.34 -6.12 21.81
CA PHE A 117 -16.23 -5.86 22.73
C PHE A 117 -16.41 -4.57 23.53
N ILE A 118 -16.72 -3.45 22.88
CA ILE A 118 -16.80 -2.13 23.55
C ILE A 118 -17.96 -2.10 24.55
N SER A 119 -19.11 -2.73 24.26
CA SER A 119 -20.23 -2.76 25.20
C SER A 119 -19.91 -3.55 26.48
N LYS A 120 -18.90 -4.41 26.44
CA LYS A 120 -18.41 -5.20 27.58
C LYS A 120 -17.21 -4.54 28.28
N GLY A 121 -16.87 -3.30 27.91
CA GLY A 121 -15.70 -2.59 28.42
C GLY A 121 -14.37 -3.23 28.02
N LYS A 122 -14.33 -3.95 26.88
CA LYS A 122 -13.12 -4.59 26.36
C LYS A 122 -12.57 -3.84 25.15
N ASP A 123 -11.24 -3.85 25.04
CA ASP A 123 -10.54 -3.32 23.87
C ASP A 123 -10.73 -4.23 22.64
N VAL A 124 -10.84 -3.62 21.46
CA VAL A 124 -10.69 -4.31 20.18
C VAL A 124 -9.26 -4.10 19.66
N ARG A 125 -8.52 -5.19 19.43
CA ARG A 125 -7.15 -5.14 18.91
C ARG A 125 -7.14 -5.62 17.47
N ILE A 126 -6.69 -4.76 16.55
CA ILE A 126 -6.57 -5.06 15.12
C ILE A 126 -5.10 -5.08 14.76
N PHE A 127 -4.65 -6.15 14.11
CA PHE A 127 -3.28 -6.31 13.62
C PHE A 127 -3.26 -6.13 12.10
N THR A 128 -2.47 -5.19 11.61
CA THR A 128 -2.41 -4.88 10.17
C THR A 128 -1.12 -4.15 9.80
N GLU A 129 -0.70 -4.28 8.55
CA GLU A 129 0.32 -3.41 7.94
C GLU A 129 -0.28 -2.11 7.35
N TYR A 130 -1.61 -2.05 7.20
CA TYR A 130 -2.36 -0.91 6.67
C TYR A 130 -2.91 -0.04 7.79
N LEU A 131 -2.02 0.64 8.51
CA LEU A 131 -2.35 1.44 9.69
C LEU A 131 -3.26 2.63 9.35
N SER A 132 -2.90 3.40 8.33
CA SER A 132 -3.67 4.59 7.89
C SER A 132 -5.03 4.18 7.36
N SER A 133 -5.08 3.15 6.51
CA SER A 133 -6.32 2.66 5.92
C SER A 133 -7.24 2.05 6.99
N CYS A 134 -6.67 1.28 7.95
CA CYS A 134 -7.43 0.74 9.07
C CYS A 134 -7.98 1.85 9.97
N LYS A 135 -7.17 2.86 10.30
CA LYS A 135 -7.63 4.04 11.07
C LYS A 135 -8.85 4.66 10.41
N GLN A 136 -8.76 4.98 9.12
CA GLN A 136 -9.86 5.58 8.38
C GLN A 136 -11.08 4.66 8.29
N TYR A 137 -10.88 3.36 8.12
CA TYR A 137 -11.97 2.38 8.09
C TYR A 137 -12.75 2.35 9.42
N ILE A 138 -12.05 2.36 10.55
CA ILE A 138 -12.66 2.37 11.89
C ILE A 138 -13.31 3.72 12.20
N MET A 139 -12.62 4.83 11.95
CA MET A 139 -13.17 6.17 12.19
C MET A 139 -14.41 6.47 11.34
N ASN A 140 -14.57 5.81 10.20
CA ASN A 140 -15.75 5.94 9.36
C ASN A 140 -16.93 5.06 9.79
N ASN A 141 -16.73 4.12 10.70
CA ASN A 141 -17.80 3.27 11.22
C ASN A 141 -18.79 4.07 12.09
N GLU A 142 -20.09 3.88 11.87
CA GLU A 142 -21.15 4.63 12.57
C GLU A 142 -21.15 4.38 14.08
N TYR A 143 -20.96 3.13 14.51
CA TYR A 143 -20.93 2.79 15.94
C TYR A 143 -19.68 3.34 16.62
N TYR A 144 -18.53 3.36 15.92
CA TYR A 144 -17.33 4.01 16.44
C TYR A 144 -17.55 5.51 16.65
N LYS A 145 -18.14 6.20 15.66
CA LYS A 145 -18.47 7.64 15.76
C LYS A 145 -19.44 7.93 16.90
N GLU A 146 -20.43 7.06 17.15
CA GLU A 146 -21.36 7.20 18.27
C GLU A 146 -20.63 7.17 19.62
N LYS A 147 -19.64 6.28 19.78
CA LYS A 147 -18.94 6.08 21.06
C LYS A 147 -17.76 7.02 21.30
N PHE A 148 -17.03 7.36 20.25
CA PHE A 148 -15.75 8.08 20.36
C PHE A 148 -15.72 9.38 19.55
N GLY A 149 -16.80 9.73 18.84
CA GLY A 149 -16.85 10.95 18.03
C GLY A 149 -15.76 10.97 16.95
N SER A 150 -14.87 11.96 17.04
CA SER A 150 -13.73 12.14 16.13
C SER A 150 -12.39 11.68 16.71
N MET A 151 -12.38 11.03 17.87
CA MET A 151 -11.13 10.54 18.48
C MET A 151 -10.45 9.54 17.56
N GLU A 152 -9.11 9.62 17.47
CA GLU A 152 -8.35 8.67 16.67
C GLU A 152 -8.10 7.37 17.45
N PRO A 153 -8.25 6.20 16.80
CA PRO A 153 -7.93 4.93 17.41
C PRO A 153 -6.45 4.85 17.82
N SER A 154 -6.17 4.30 19.01
CA SER A 154 -4.80 4.01 19.45
C SER A 154 -4.06 3.09 18.45
N ILE A 155 -2.96 3.57 17.87
CA ILE A 155 -2.05 2.81 17.00
C ILE A 155 -0.76 2.56 17.75
N ILE A 156 -0.36 1.29 17.86
CA ILE A 156 0.86 0.85 18.55
C ILE A 156 1.78 0.18 17.54
N THR A 157 2.97 0.73 17.38
CA THR A 157 4.07 0.15 16.60
C THR A 157 5.31 0.02 17.49
N PRO A 158 6.34 -0.76 17.10
CA PRO A 158 7.58 -0.86 17.89
C PRO A 158 8.28 0.48 18.12
N TRP A 159 7.98 1.47 17.27
CA TRP A 159 8.68 2.75 17.22
C TRP A 159 7.86 3.87 17.88
N TRP A 160 6.53 3.87 17.72
CA TRP A 160 5.62 4.91 18.24
C TRP A 160 4.27 4.36 18.72
N LYS A 161 3.67 5.08 19.67
CA LYS A 161 2.25 4.96 20.05
C LYS A 161 1.56 6.32 19.84
N ILE A 162 0.48 6.34 19.07
CA ILE A 162 -0.34 7.53 18.76
C ILE A 162 -1.83 7.20 18.92
N GLY A 163 -2.71 8.20 19.04
CA GLY A 163 -4.16 8.03 19.25
C GLY A 163 -4.60 8.34 20.69
N GLU A 164 -5.90 8.54 20.88
CA GLU A 164 -6.44 9.15 22.11
C GLU A 164 -7.54 8.33 22.80
N ASN A 165 -8.02 7.26 22.16
CA ASN A 165 -9.06 6.39 22.71
C ASN A 165 -8.52 5.07 23.30
#